data_AF-A0A848Q5S0-F1
#
_entry.id   AF-A0A848Q5S0-F1
#
_cell.length_a   1.000
_cell.length_b   1.000
_cell.length_c   1.000
_cell.angle_alpha   90.00
_cell.angle_beta   90.00
_cell.angle_gamma   90.00
#
_symmetry.space_group_name_H-M   'P 1'
#
loop_
_entity.id
_entity.type
_entity.pdbx_description
1 polymer ?
#
loop_
_entity_poly.entity_id
_entity_poly.type
_entity_poly.pdbx_seq_one_letter_code
_entity_poly.pdbx_strand_id
1 'polypeptide(L)'
;MFVWNYDHQIEILWIEDKIAIIRSLEKENEWIFFPPICRSKDEFNLGLNYIRDNFPEALVTGLSKKMIEASKNQGCLFLYDDYYSEYIYDPKELADMSGGKFSRKRNLVAQFKKKYKYDLLSYEDIHFDKVLSFLKRYEEEGGADEDFGAIVHALKHKDELDLLCDILVVSDIVVGLSIGVISVFDHGVILFEKSDYNYIGSGTILVQLTTAKHYRSCRILSRQEDIGLPQLRKAKLALNPLYKEKKYACIFDSKTIQLYNLYLESFDDSKNYVDFFFLHIYRLRRAVYIERDNRIVSALHILMKKFVFNAQIFDLPFVVAASTSANYRRQGLMREVMSKTFYAMREKGYCLISLYPANPQFYLDYGFVHYAYNISLKSYPKSFECGLEQTNDSSLLSGMYSACIKDYEGYVVRDEKYYTKYLNSMWQDGIVFELIKKD
;
A
#
# COMPACT_ATOMS: atom_id res chain seq x y z
N MET A 1 -6.04 -12.21 12.46
CA MET A 1 -6.72 -11.21 13.31
C MET A 1 -6.20 -11.27 14.74
N PHE A 2 -6.37 -12.37 15.49
CA PHE A 2 -5.84 -12.50 16.85
C PHE A 2 -4.38 -12.05 16.99
N VAL A 3 -3.50 -12.58 16.12
CA VAL A 3 -2.07 -12.26 16.10
C VAL A 3 -1.77 -10.76 15.95
N TRP A 4 -2.62 -10.04 15.21
CA TRP A 4 -2.48 -8.60 14.99
C TRP A 4 -3.15 -7.75 16.07
N ASN A 5 -3.93 -8.36 16.98
CA ASN A 5 -4.59 -7.68 18.10
C ASN A 5 -3.72 -7.58 19.36
N TYR A 6 -2.38 -7.57 19.19
CA TYR A 6 -1.43 -7.59 20.31
C TYR A 6 -1.44 -6.28 21.12
N ASP A 7 -2.00 -5.21 20.54
CA ASP A 7 -2.18 -3.88 21.13
C ASP A 7 -3.67 -3.55 21.40
N HIS A 8 -4.54 -4.55 21.34
CA HIS A 8 -5.99 -4.44 21.58
C HIS A 8 -6.73 -3.47 20.63
N GLN A 9 -6.25 -3.30 19.40
CA GLN A 9 -6.87 -2.40 18.40
C GLN A 9 -7.96 -3.05 17.55
N ILE A 10 -8.21 -4.35 17.66
CA ILE A 10 -9.21 -5.08 16.87
C ILE A 10 -10.41 -5.47 17.74
N GLU A 11 -11.60 -5.09 17.26
CA GLU A 11 -12.88 -5.35 17.91
C GLU A 11 -13.80 -6.17 17.00
N ILE A 12 -14.64 -7.01 17.62
CA ILE A 12 -15.64 -7.83 16.94
C ILE A 12 -17.02 -7.57 17.55
N LEU A 13 -17.99 -7.25 16.70
CA LEU A 13 -19.41 -7.20 17.03
C LEU A 13 -20.13 -8.35 16.32
N TRP A 14 -20.92 -9.11 17.08
CA TRP A 14 -21.78 -10.16 16.53
C TRP A 14 -23.22 -9.67 16.39
N ILE A 15 -23.79 -9.86 15.19
CA ILE A 15 -25.20 -9.62 14.91
C ILE A 15 -25.87 -10.99 14.79
N GLU A 16 -26.79 -11.26 15.72
CA GLU A 16 -27.57 -12.51 15.80
C GLU A 16 -26.71 -13.80 15.75
N ASP A 17 -25.46 -13.76 16.24
CA ASP A 17 -24.48 -14.85 16.19
C ASP A 17 -24.20 -15.40 14.77
N LYS A 18 -24.54 -14.64 13.73
CA LYS A 18 -24.41 -15.05 12.31
C LYS A 18 -23.46 -14.17 11.52
N ILE A 19 -23.39 -12.89 11.85
CA ILE A 19 -22.58 -11.90 11.14
C ILE A 19 -21.58 -11.32 12.13
N ALA A 20 -20.29 -11.46 11.84
CA ALA A 20 -19.26 -10.75 12.57
C ALA A 20 -18.87 -9.48 11.80
N ILE A 21 -19.03 -8.34 12.45
CA ILE A 21 -18.48 -7.06 12.03
C ILE A 21 -17.18 -6.85 12.78
N ILE A 22 -16.09 -6.61 12.05
CA ILE A 22 -14.75 -6.49 12.62
C ILE A 22 -14.19 -5.14 12.21
N ARG A 23 -13.58 -4.45 13.17
CA ARG A 23 -12.88 -3.19 12.92
C ARG A 23 -11.52 -3.17 13.62
N SER A 24 -10.58 -2.43 13.02
CA SER A 24 -9.27 -2.14 13.58
C SER A 24 -9.09 -0.63 13.69
N LEU A 25 -8.47 -0.18 14.77
CA LEU A 25 -7.99 1.20 14.88
C LEU A 25 -6.64 1.31 14.18
N GLU A 26 -6.47 2.21 13.21
CA GLU A 26 -5.17 2.43 12.56
C GLU A 26 -4.40 3.61 13.18
N LYS A 27 -3.11 3.74 12.83
CA LYS A 27 -2.14 4.74 13.37
C LYS A 27 -2.62 6.20 13.35
N GLU A 28 -3.60 6.58 12.51
CA GLU A 28 -4.19 7.93 12.46
C GLU A 28 -5.45 8.08 13.34
N ASN A 29 -5.75 7.13 14.23
CA ASN A 29 -7.01 7.02 14.99
C ASN A 29 -8.26 6.95 14.10
N GLU A 30 -8.11 6.43 12.88
CA GLU A 30 -9.22 6.14 11.98
C GLU A 30 -9.61 4.66 12.13
N TRP A 31 -10.91 4.39 12.28
CA TRP A 31 -11.43 3.03 12.31
C TRP A 31 -11.58 2.49 10.90
N ILE A 32 -10.97 1.34 10.63
CA ILE A 32 -11.16 0.60 9.39
C ILE A 32 -11.94 -0.67 9.68
N PHE A 33 -12.85 -1.02 8.79
CA PHE A 33 -13.67 -2.21 8.88
C PHE A 33 -13.17 -3.29 7.92
N PHE A 34 -13.25 -4.54 8.34
CA PHE A 34 -13.05 -5.69 7.47
C PHE A 34 -14.39 -6.09 6.82
N PRO A 35 -14.36 -6.91 5.75
CA PRO A 35 -15.59 -7.41 5.16
C PRO A 35 -16.40 -8.19 6.21
N PRO A 36 -17.73 -8.00 6.30
CA PRO A 36 -18.56 -8.80 7.17
C PRO A 36 -18.30 -10.30 6.97
N ILE A 37 -18.02 -11.01 8.06
CA ILE A 37 -17.83 -12.46 8.03
C ILE A 37 -19.19 -13.12 8.28
N CYS A 38 -19.68 -13.88 7.31
CA CYS A 38 -21.00 -14.48 7.31
C CYS A 38 -21.06 -15.71 6.37
N ARG A 39 -22.20 -16.40 6.34
CA ARG A 39 -22.37 -17.65 5.56
C ARG A 39 -23.09 -17.45 4.23
N SER A 40 -23.82 -16.35 4.05
CA SER A 40 -24.60 -16.10 2.83
C SER A 40 -24.42 -14.69 2.26
N LYS A 41 -24.81 -14.50 0.99
CA LYS A 41 -24.80 -13.19 0.32
C LYS A 41 -25.78 -12.20 0.95
N ASP A 42 -26.92 -12.67 1.44
CA ASP A 42 -27.91 -11.78 2.06
C ASP A 42 -27.42 -11.29 3.42
N GLU A 43 -26.82 -12.17 4.23
CA GLU A 43 -26.12 -11.80 5.47
C GLU A 43 -24.96 -10.83 5.23
N PHE A 44 -24.18 -11.03 4.17
CA PHE A 44 -23.11 -10.11 3.78
C PHE A 44 -23.66 -8.70 3.52
N ASN A 45 -24.78 -8.61 2.79
CA ASN A 45 -25.44 -7.34 2.52
C ASN A 45 -26.03 -6.71 3.80
N LEU A 46 -26.62 -7.50 4.71
CA LEU A 46 -27.07 -7.01 6.01
C LEU A 46 -25.92 -6.43 6.83
N GLY A 47 -24.78 -7.14 6.89
CA GLY A 47 -23.59 -6.65 7.59
C GLY A 47 -23.03 -5.36 6.97
N LEU A 48 -22.98 -5.28 5.64
CA LEU A 48 -22.49 -4.08 4.96
C LEU A 48 -23.43 -2.88 5.12
N ASN A 49 -24.75 -3.09 5.08
CA ASN A 49 -25.75 -2.07 5.39
C ASN A 49 -25.60 -1.60 6.85
N TYR A 50 -25.41 -2.52 7.80
CA TYR A 50 -25.20 -2.18 9.19
C TYR A 50 -24.00 -1.26 9.38
N ILE A 51 -22.86 -1.55 8.71
CA ILE A 51 -21.69 -0.68 8.76
C ILE A 51 -22.03 0.70 8.20
N ARG A 52 -22.64 0.77 7.00
CA ARG A 52 -23.03 2.04 6.38
C ARG A 52 -23.90 2.91 7.30
N ASP A 53 -24.95 2.31 7.86
CA ASP A 53 -26.00 3.05 8.56
C ASP A 53 -25.53 3.55 9.94
N ASN A 54 -24.63 2.81 10.59
CA ASN A 54 -24.08 3.18 11.91
C ASN A 54 -22.74 3.93 11.82
N PHE A 55 -21.99 3.75 10.72
CA PHE A 55 -20.67 4.32 10.50
C PHE A 55 -20.54 4.85 9.06
N PRO A 56 -21.23 5.97 8.74
CA PRO A 56 -21.27 6.50 7.37
C PRO A 56 -19.92 6.99 6.82
N GLU A 57 -18.94 7.23 7.71
CA GLU A 57 -17.56 7.59 7.36
C GLU A 57 -16.63 6.37 7.28
N ALA A 58 -17.14 5.15 7.49
CA ALA A 58 -16.33 3.94 7.51
C ALA A 58 -15.72 3.63 6.14
N LEU A 59 -14.47 3.16 6.19
CA LEU A 59 -13.80 2.47 5.10
C LEU A 59 -13.83 0.97 5.38
N VAL A 60 -14.44 0.18 4.50
CA VAL A 60 -14.38 -1.29 4.57
C VAL A 60 -13.32 -1.78 3.58
N THR A 61 -12.23 -2.38 4.04
CA THR A 61 -11.11 -2.82 3.19
C THR A 61 -11.07 -4.34 3.01
N GLY A 62 -10.24 -4.86 2.11
CA GLY A 62 -10.02 -6.31 1.96
C GLY A 62 -11.15 -7.08 1.26
N LEU A 63 -12.09 -6.38 0.60
CA LEU A 63 -13.18 -7.01 -0.14
C LEU A 63 -12.65 -7.74 -1.38
N SER A 64 -13.12 -8.97 -1.61
CA SER A 64 -12.84 -9.68 -2.87
C SER A 64 -13.77 -9.22 -3.99
N LYS A 65 -13.40 -9.49 -5.25
CA LYS A 65 -14.28 -9.22 -6.40
C LYS A 65 -15.66 -9.89 -6.25
N LYS A 66 -15.70 -11.13 -5.76
CA LYS A 66 -16.96 -11.87 -5.53
C LYS A 66 -17.85 -11.21 -4.48
N MET A 67 -17.27 -10.58 -3.45
CA MET A 67 -18.04 -9.84 -2.44
C MET A 67 -18.68 -8.59 -3.02
N ILE A 68 -17.96 -7.87 -3.87
CA ILE A 68 -18.48 -6.67 -4.55
C ILE A 68 -19.61 -7.05 -5.51
N GLU A 69 -19.42 -8.10 -6.31
CA GLU A 69 -20.45 -8.64 -7.20
C GLU A 69 -21.68 -9.17 -6.44
N ALA A 70 -21.50 -9.59 -5.18
CA ALA A 70 -22.60 -10.00 -4.31
C ALA A 70 -23.29 -8.81 -3.61
N SER A 71 -22.69 -7.63 -3.60
CA SER A 71 -23.26 -6.44 -2.96
C SER A 71 -24.45 -5.92 -3.77
N LYS A 72 -25.56 -5.69 -3.07
CA LYS A 72 -26.77 -5.02 -3.55
C LYS A 72 -26.86 -3.57 -3.03
N ASN A 73 -25.83 -3.12 -2.31
CA ASN A 73 -25.83 -1.81 -1.67
C ASN A 73 -25.80 -0.69 -2.71
N GLN A 74 -26.87 0.10 -2.73
CA GLN A 74 -26.90 1.36 -3.46
C GLN A 74 -26.23 2.45 -2.60
N GLY A 75 -25.53 3.39 -3.23
CA GLY A 75 -24.91 4.51 -2.52
C GLY A 75 -23.55 4.22 -1.87
N CYS A 76 -22.86 3.15 -2.28
CA CYS A 76 -21.46 2.92 -1.92
C CYS A 76 -20.56 2.97 -3.15
N LEU A 77 -19.29 3.27 -2.94
CA LEU A 77 -18.25 3.28 -3.96
C LEU A 77 -17.22 2.21 -3.66
N PHE A 78 -16.99 1.34 -4.64
CA PHE A 78 -15.95 0.31 -4.57
C PHE A 78 -14.71 0.75 -5.35
N LEU A 79 -13.57 0.79 -4.66
CA LEU A 79 -12.29 1.19 -5.19
C LEU A 79 -11.33 0.00 -5.18
N TYR A 80 -10.62 -0.23 -6.29
CA TYR A 80 -9.57 -1.23 -6.34
C TYR A 80 -8.39 -0.79 -5.48
N ASP A 81 -7.92 -1.68 -4.59
CA ASP A 81 -6.77 -1.43 -3.75
C ASP A 81 -5.63 -2.41 -4.08
N ASP A 82 -4.67 -1.93 -4.86
CA ASP A 82 -3.49 -2.71 -5.22
C ASP A 82 -2.58 -3.00 -4.02
N TYR A 83 -2.58 -2.16 -2.98
CA TYR A 83 -1.72 -2.33 -1.81
C TYR A 83 -2.09 -3.57 -1.02
N TYR A 84 -3.39 -3.86 -0.91
CA TYR A 84 -3.91 -5.04 -0.21
C TYR A 84 -4.15 -6.24 -1.11
N SER A 85 -3.86 -6.15 -2.41
CA SER A 85 -4.00 -7.28 -3.30
C SER A 85 -2.97 -8.37 -2.99
N GLU A 86 -3.41 -9.61 -2.85
CA GLU A 86 -2.64 -10.71 -2.27
C GLU A 86 -1.96 -11.58 -3.33
N TYR A 87 -0.76 -12.07 -3.05
CA TYR A 87 -0.03 -12.95 -3.95
C TYR A 87 -0.37 -14.42 -3.69
N ILE A 88 -0.97 -15.06 -4.70
CA ILE A 88 -1.41 -16.46 -4.62
C ILE A 88 -0.46 -17.35 -5.43
N TYR A 89 0.00 -18.44 -4.83
CA TYR A 89 0.98 -19.37 -5.40
C TYR A 89 0.41 -20.78 -5.49
N ASP A 90 0.97 -21.55 -6.43
CA ASP A 90 0.85 -23.00 -6.45
C ASP A 90 1.82 -23.58 -5.39
N PRO A 91 1.31 -24.25 -4.34
CA PRO A 91 2.17 -24.75 -3.27
C PRO A 91 3.12 -25.85 -3.73
N LYS A 92 2.73 -26.66 -4.73
CA LYS A 92 3.57 -27.74 -5.26
C LYS A 92 4.70 -27.19 -6.10
N GLU A 93 4.42 -26.23 -6.99
CA GLU A 93 5.46 -25.55 -7.76
C GLU A 93 6.46 -24.83 -6.85
N LEU A 94 5.99 -24.19 -5.78
CA LEU A 94 6.85 -23.43 -4.87
C LEU A 94 7.68 -24.35 -3.95
N ALA A 95 7.11 -25.47 -3.48
CA ALA A 95 7.85 -26.50 -2.74
C ALA A 95 8.95 -27.15 -3.59
N ASP A 96 8.65 -27.48 -4.85
CA ASP A 96 9.60 -28.14 -5.75
C ASP A 96 10.53 -27.15 -6.46
N MET A 97 10.14 -25.87 -6.51
CA MET A 97 10.70 -24.87 -7.42
C MET A 97 10.77 -25.42 -8.86
N SER A 98 9.67 -26.03 -9.34
CA SER A 98 9.63 -26.82 -10.58
C SER A 98 9.42 -25.98 -11.85
N GLY A 99 10.01 -26.39 -12.97
CA GLY A 99 9.87 -25.71 -14.27
C GLY A 99 10.90 -24.59 -14.55
N GLY A 100 10.96 -24.12 -15.80
CA GLY A 100 11.99 -23.16 -16.25
C GLY A 100 11.99 -21.82 -15.50
N LYS A 101 10.81 -21.32 -15.13
CA LYS A 101 10.59 -20.04 -14.44
C LYS A 101 11.27 -19.93 -13.06
N PHE A 102 11.61 -21.07 -12.44
CA PHE A 102 12.33 -21.11 -11.16
C PHE A 102 13.83 -21.38 -11.29
N SER A 103 14.40 -21.41 -12.50
CA SER A 103 15.84 -21.71 -12.72
C SER A 103 16.77 -20.85 -11.84
N ARG A 104 16.55 -19.53 -11.81
CA ARG A 104 17.33 -18.61 -10.95
C ARG A 104 17.15 -18.90 -9.46
N LYS A 105 15.94 -19.29 -9.03
CA LYS A 105 15.64 -19.61 -7.63
C LYS A 105 16.27 -20.92 -7.20
N ARG A 106 16.25 -21.96 -8.05
CA ARG A 106 16.97 -23.21 -7.81
C ARG A 106 18.48 -22.98 -7.68
N ASN A 107 19.05 -22.08 -8.49
CA ASN A 107 20.47 -21.72 -8.38
C ASN A 107 20.77 -21.07 -7.01
N LEU A 108 19.93 -20.15 -6.53
CA LEU A 108 20.08 -19.55 -5.19
C LEU A 108 19.96 -20.60 -4.08
N VAL A 109 18.99 -21.51 -4.18
CA VAL A 109 18.85 -22.63 -3.23
C VAL A 109 20.09 -23.52 -3.24
N ALA A 110 20.59 -23.92 -4.42
CA ALA A 110 21.78 -24.74 -4.54
C ALA A 110 23.03 -24.04 -3.98
N GLN A 111 23.17 -22.74 -4.22
CA GLN A 111 24.24 -21.91 -3.66
C GLN A 111 24.16 -21.88 -2.13
N PHE A 112 22.98 -21.66 -1.56
CA PHE A 112 22.78 -21.66 -0.10
C PHE A 112 23.16 -23.01 0.50
N LYS A 113 22.63 -24.12 -0.06
CA LYS A 113 22.90 -25.49 0.39
C LYS A 113 24.38 -25.86 0.33
N LYS A 114 25.12 -25.34 -0.65
CA LYS A 114 26.57 -25.55 -0.79
C LYS A 114 27.38 -24.72 0.21
N LYS A 115 26.95 -23.49 0.50
CA LYS A 115 27.71 -22.52 1.29
C LYS A 115 27.53 -22.71 2.79
N TYR A 116 26.35 -23.13 3.23
CA TYR A 116 25.98 -23.15 4.64
C TYR A 116 25.62 -24.55 5.13
N LYS A 117 26.03 -24.89 6.35
CA LYS A 117 25.45 -25.99 7.11
C LYS A 117 24.20 -25.45 7.80
N TYR A 118 23.04 -25.96 7.41
CA TYR A 118 21.76 -25.40 7.83
C TYR A 118 20.78 -26.49 8.26
N ASP A 119 19.83 -26.08 9.10
CA ASP A 119 18.70 -26.89 9.53
C ASP A 119 17.43 -26.04 9.45
N LEU A 120 16.31 -26.67 9.06
CA LEU A 120 14.98 -26.09 9.25
C LEU A 120 14.34 -26.80 10.45
N LEU A 121 14.06 -26.05 11.51
CA LEU A 121 13.48 -26.57 12.74
C LEU A 121 12.07 -26.03 12.92
N SER A 122 11.17 -26.85 13.47
CA SER A 122 9.95 -26.29 14.07
C SER A 122 10.37 -25.38 15.22
N TYR A 123 9.74 -24.22 15.33
CA TYR A 123 9.95 -23.34 16.47
C TYR A 123 9.43 -24.00 17.75
N GLU A 124 10.16 -23.76 18.84
CA GLU A 124 9.87 -24.20 20.20
C GLU A 124 10.30 -23.07 21.13
N ASP A 125 9.73 -22.97 22.33
CA ASP A 125 9.94 -21.83 23.23
C ASP A 125 11.42 -21.62 23.60
N ILE A 126 12.21 -22.69 23.62
CA ILE A 126 13.67 -22.64 23.85
C ILE A 126 14.42 -21.81 22.77
N HIS A 127 13.83 -21.62 21.60
CA HIS A 127 14.39 -20.81 20.52
C HIS A 127 14.06 -19.32 20.64
N PHE A 128 13.19 -18.91 21.57
CA PHE A 128 12.65 -17.55 21.64
C PHE A 128 13.73 -16.46 21.68
N ASP A 129 14.74 -16.59 22.54
CA ASP A 129 15.82 -15.60 22.64
C ASP A 129 16.66 -15.50 21.36
N LYS A 130 16.84 -16.63 20.65
CA LYS A 130 17.54 -16.65 19.35
C LYS A 130 16.71 -15.98 18.26
N VAL A 131 15.38 -16.13 18.29
CA VAL A 131 14.46 -15.45 17.38
C VAL A 131 14.46 -13.94 17.65
N LEU A 132 14.39 -13.51 18.91
CA LEU A 132 14.49 -12.08 19.25
C LEU A 132 15.83 -11.48 18.79
N SER A 133 16.92 -12.22 19.00
CA SER A 133 18.24 -11.81 18.51
C SER A 133 18.28 -11.70 16.99
N PHE A 134 17.60 -12.59 16.26
CA PHE A 134 17.46 -12.52 14.81
C PHE A 134 16.64 -11.30 14.36
N LEU A 135 15.49 -11.05 14.98
CA LEU A 135 14.65 -9.89 14.63
C LEU A 135 15.40 -8.58 14.85
N LYS A 136 16.15 -8.44 15.94
CA LYS A 136 16.99 -7.27 16.19
C LYS A 136 18.05 -7.07 15.08
N ARG A 137 18.75 -8.13 14.66
CA ARG A 137 19.70 -8.03 13.55
C ARG A 137 19.01 -7.65 12.24
N TYR A 138 17.84 -8.22 11.97
CA TYR A 138 17.04 -7.90 10.80
C TYR A 138 16.66 -6.41 10.73
N GLU A 139 16.30 -5.81 11.88
CA GLU A 139 16.05 -4.37 12.01
C GLU A 139 17.32 -3.54 11.76
N GLU A 140 18.46 -3.91 12.39
CA GLU A 140 19.75 -3.24 12.22
C GLU A 140 20.24 -3.26 10.75
N GLU A 141 19.81 -4.24 9.96
CA GLU A 141 20.07 -4.37 8.52
C GLU A 141 19.11 -3.53 7.64
N GLY A 142 18.19 -2.76 8.24
CA GLY A 142 17.19 -1.94 7.54
C GLY A 142 15.89 -2.67 7.22
N GLY A 143 15.66 -3.84 7.84
CA GLY A 143 14.38 -4.54 7.78
C GLY A 143 13.30 -3.81 8.58
N ALA A 144 12.04 -3.92 8.14
CA ALA A 144 10.90 -3.32 8.85
C ALA A 144 10.58 -4.08 10.14
N ASP A 145 10.38 -3.33 11.22
CA ASP A 145 10.12 -3.79 12.60
C ASP A 145 8.65 -3.68 13.02
N GLU A 146 7.80 -3.05 12.20
CA GLU A 146 6.39 -2.75 12.50
C GLU A 146 5.56 -3.99 12.90
N ASP A 147 5.96 -5.18 12.45
CA ASP A 147 5.30 -6.46 12.71
C ASP A 147 5.94 -7.28 13.84
N PHE A 148 7.01 -6.81 14.50
CA PHE A 148 7.69 -7.57 15.55
C PHE A 148 6.79 -7.87 16.75
N GLY A 149 5.95 -6.91 17.16
CA GLY A 149 4.97 -7.12 18.23
C GLY A 149 3.99 -8.25 17.90
N ALA A 150 3.47 -8.26 16.68
CA ALA A 150 2.58 -9.29 16.18
C ALA A 150 3.29 -10.66 16.06
N ILE A 151 4.53 -10.69 15.57
CA ILE A 151 5.36 -11.91 15.51
C ILE A 151 5.54 -12.51 16.91
N VAL A 152 5.95 -11.70 17.89
CA VAL A 152 6.14 -12.17 19.27
C VAL A 152 4.84 -12.67 19.87
N HIS A 153 3.73 -11.97 19.63
CA HIS A 153 2.41 -12.41 20.06
C HIS A 153 2.01 -13.75 19.41
N ALA A 154 2.28 -13.92 18.10
CA ALA A 154 2.04 -15.17 17.39
C ALA A 154 2.78 -16.35 18.03
N LEU A 155 4.09 -16.18 18.28
CA LEU A 155 4.93 -17.24 18.83
C LEU A 155 4.48 -17.68 20.23
N LYS A 156 4.07 -16.73 21.07
CA LYS A 156 3.58 -17.01 22.44
C LYS A 156 2.25 -17.77 22.46
N HIS A 157 1.44 -17.66 21.42
CA HIS A 157 0.13 -18.29 21.31
C HIS A 157 0.07 -19.34 20.20
N LYS A 158 1.22 -19.85 19.74
CA LYS A 158 1.32 -20.72 18.56
C LYS A 158 0.43 -21.96 18.67
N ASP A 159 0.37 -22.59 19.85
CA ASP A 159 -0.35 -23.84 20.04
C ASP A 159 -1.87 -23.61 20.15
N GLU A 160 -2.28 -22.49 20.77
CA GLU A 160 -3.70 -22.10 20.89
C GLU A 160 -4.31 -21.74 19.52
N LEU A 161 -3.46 -21.34 18.58
CA LEU A 161 -3.85 -20.82 17.26
C LEU A 161 -3.51 -21.80 16.13
N ASP A 162 -3.02 -22.99 16.43
CA ASP A 162 -2.54 -24.00 15.47
C ASP A 162 -1.56 -23.41 14.43
N LEU A 163 -0.67 -22.53 14.87
CA LEU A 163 0.30 -21.87 13.99
C LEU A 163 1.44 -22.81 13.63
N LEU A 164 1.80 -22.76 12.35
CA LEU A 164 2.96 -23.42 11.80
C LEU A 164 4.14 -22.45 11.85
N CYS A 165 5.00 -22.63 12.84
CA CYS A 165 6.16 -21.77 13.07
C CYS A 165 7.46 -22.55 12.80
N ASP A 166 8.28 -22.06 11.87
CA ASP A 166 9.58 -22.66 11.55
C ASP A 166 10.70 -21.61 11.57
N ILE A 167 11.88 -22.06 11.97
CA ILE A 167 13.11 -21.26 11.95
C ILE A 167 14.15 -21.91 11.02
N LEU A 168 14.85 -21.08 10.25
CA LEU A 168 16.01 -21.48 9.48
C LEU A 168 17.26 -21.16 10.29
N VAL A 169 18.09 -22.17 10.56
CA VAL A 169 19.28 -22.06 11.40
C VAL A 169 20.53 -22.34 10.57
N VAL A 170 21.56 -21.50 10.70
CA VAL A 170 22.89 -21.72 10.11
C VAL A 170 23.92 -21.67 11.23
N SER A 171 24.63 -22.78 11.47
CA SER A 171 25.63 -22.89 12.54
C SER A 171 25.15 -22.35 13.91
N ASP A 172 23.95 -22.79 14.33
CA ASP A 172 23.26 -22.39 15.57
C ASP A 172 22.71 -20.95 15.63
N ILE A 173 22.85 -20.18 14.55
CA ILE A 173 22.29 -18.83 14.42
C ILE A 173 20.97 -18.91 13.64
N VAL A 174 19.88 -18.38 14.20
CA VAL A 174 18.62 -18.21 13.48
C VAL A 174 18.80 -17.13 12.41
N VAL A 175 18.58 -17.49 11.14
CA VAL A 175 18.74 -16.61 9.97
C VAL A 175 17.43 -16.47 9.17
N GLY A 176 16.35 -17.06 9.66
CA GLY A 176 15.04 -16.90 9.06
C GLY A 176 13.92 -17.44 9.95
N LEU A 177 12.73 -16.92 9.74
CA LEU A 177 11.51 -17.24 10.48
C LEU A 177 10.33 -17.26 9.50
N SER A 178 9.52 -18.30 9.56
CA SER A 178 8.23 -18.38 8.86
C SER A 178 7.13 -18.74 9.85
N ILE A 179 6.03 -18.00 9.81
CA ILE A 179 4.84 -18.23 10.62
C ILE A 179 3.65 -18.24 9.69
N GLY A 180 2.85 -19.30 9.72
CA GLY A 180 1.64 -19.39 8.92
C GLY A 180 0.60 -20.31 9.51
N VAL A 181 -0.47 -20.53 8.75
CA VAL A 181 -1.62 -21.35 9.15
C VAL A 181 -2.22 -22.03 7.92
N ILE A 182 -2.93 -23.13 8.12
CA ILE A 182 -3.79 -23.74 7.09
C ILE A 182 -5.24 -23.50 7.49
N SER A 183 -5.99 -22.83 6.63
CA SER A 183 -7.41 -22.60 6.86
C SER A 183 -8.24 -23.89 6.71
N VAL A 184 -9.46 -23.87 7.24
CA VAL A 184 -10.45 -24.96 7.10
C VAL A 184 -10.84 -25.28 5.64
N PHE A 185 -10.41 -24.49 4.67
CA PHE A 185 -10.64 -24.69 3.23
C PHE A 185 -9.41 -25.25 2.49
N ASP A 186 -8.41 -25.73 3.23
CA ASP A 186 -7.12 -26.21 2.71
C ASP A 186 -6.34 -25.14 1.93
N HIS A 187 -6.48 -23.87 2.35
CA HIS A 187 -5.62 -22.79 1.87
C HIS A 187 -4.52 -22.51 2.90
N GLY A 188 -3.27 -22.54 2.45
CA GLY A 188 -2.13 -22.09 3.25
C GLY A 188 -2.04 -20.57 3.25
N VAL A 189 -1.74 -19.98 4.39
CA VAL A 189 -1.51 -18.53 4.54
C VAL A 189 -0.23 -18.32 5.33
N ILE A 190 0.79 -17.72 4.71
CA ILE A 190 2.00 -17.28 5.40
C ILE A 190 1.72 -15.89 5.97
N LEU A 191 1.73 -15.79 7.30
CA LEU A 191 1.45 -14.56 8.05
C LEU A 191 2.71 -13.70 8.19
N PHE A 192 3.85 -14.32 8.47
CA PHE A 192 5.14 -13.64 8.58
C PHE A 192 6.22 -14.48 7.93
N GLU A 193 7.11 -13.80 7.22
CA GLU A 193 8.32 -14.42 6.68
C GLU A 193 9.45 -13.40 6.71
N LYS A 194 10.50 -13.69 7.47
CA LYS A 194 11.68 -12.84 7.60
C LYS A 194 12.92 -13.68 7.35
N SER A 195 13.91 -13.11 6.69
CA SER A 195 15.19 -13.77 6.43
C SER A 195 16.32 -12.77 6.50
N ASP A 196 17.44 -13.19 7.08
CA ASP A 196 18.66 -12.41 7.23
C ASP A 196 19.27 -12.10 5.85
N TYR A 197 19.52 -10.82 5.57
CA TYR A 197 19.96 -10.36 4.25
C TYR A 197 21.41 -10.72 3.96
N ASN A 198 22.22 -10.97 5.00
CA ASN A 198 23.63 -11.35 4.86
C ASN A 198 23.80 -12.80 4.37
N TYR A 199 22.74 -13.63 4.46
CA TYR A 199 22.77 -15.02 4.04
C TYR A 199 22.14 -15.18 2.65
N ILE A 200 22.94 -14.94 1.59
CA ILE A 200 22.49 -15.09 0.20
C ILE A 200 21.73 -16.41 -0.02
N GLY A 201 20.45 -16.30 -0.39
CA GLY A 201 19.56 -17.42 -0.65
C GLY A 201 18.63 -17.80 0.52
N SER A 202 18.82 -17.23 1.72
CA SER A 202 18.06 -17.53 2.96
C SER A 202 16.56 -17.44 2.76
N GLY A 203 16.05 -16.33 2.23
CA GLY A 203 14.61 -16.17 1.99
C GLY A 203 14.06 -17.17 0.97
N THR A 204 14.80 -17.48 -0.10
CA THR A 204 14.31 -18.43 -1.12
C THR A 204 14.29 -19.86 -0.60
N ILE A 205 15.29 -20.27 0.17
CA ILE A 205 15.33 -21.62 0.75
C ILE A 205 14.30 -21.77 1.89
N LEU A 206 14.09 -20.73 2.71
CA LEU A 206 13.06 -20.71 3.75
C LEU A 206 11.67 -20.94 3.15
N VAL A 207 11.31 -20.18 2.11
CA VAL A 207 10.05 -20.36 1.36
C VAL A 207 9.91 -21.80 0.86
N GLN A 208 10.95 -22.32 0.20
CA GLN A 208 10.90 -23.66 -0.39
C GLN A 208 10.65 -24.73 0.68
N LEU A 209 11.45 -24.71 1.75
CA LEU A 209 11.45 -25.76 2.76
C LEU A 209 10.15 -25.75 3.59
N THR A 210 9.68 -24.57 3.99
CA THR A 210 8.42 -24.44 4.76
C THR A 210 7.21 -24.81 3.91
N THR A 211 7.20 -24.43 2.63
CA THR A 211 6.17 -24.88 1.67
C THR A 211 6.18 -26.40 1.50
N ALA A 212 7.36 -27.01 1.36
CA ALA A 212 7.47 -28.46 1.22
C ALA A 212 7.04 -29.21 2.49
N LYS A 213 7.34 -28.67 3.67
CA LYS A 213 7.01 -29.26 4.97
C LYS A 213 5.50 -29.22 5.25
N HIS A 214 4.85 -28.09 4.97
CA HIS A 214 3.49 -27.83 5.46
C HIS A 214 2.43 -27.65 4.38
N TYR A 215 2.76 -26.92 3.31
CA TYR A 215 1.75 -26.37 2.41
C TYR A 215 1.62 -27.12 1.09
N ARG A 216 2.49 -28.09 0.80
CA ARG A 216 2.56 -28.80 -0.49
C ARG A 216 1.22 -29.38 -0.97
N SER A 217 0.39 -29.86 -0.04
CA SER A 217 -0.93 -30.43 -0.32
C SER A 217 -2.08 -29.43 -0.27
N CYS A 218 -1.83 -28.17 0.11
CA CYS A 218 -2.84 -27.13 0.08
C CYS A 218 -3.31 -26.85 -1.35
N ARG A 219 -4.53 -26.35 -1.48
CA ARG A 219 -5.11 -25.98 -2.78
C ARG A 219 -4.42 -24.76 -3.39
N ILE A 220 -4.10 -23.78 -2.54
CA ILE A 220 -3.39 -22.55 -2.86
C ILE A 220 -2.59 -22.10 -1.64
N LEU A 221 -1.58 -21.26 -1.87
CA LEU A 221 -0.81 -20.59 -0.82
C LEU A 221 -0.88 -19.08 -1.01
N SER A 222 -1.43 -18.35 -0.05
CA SER A 222 -1.30 -16.89 0.02
C SER A 222 -0.02 -16.54 0.76
N ARG A 223 0.81 -15.69 0.15
CA ARG A 223 1.91 -15.01 0.84
C ARG A 223 1.58 -13.53 1.07
N GLN A 224 0.30 -13.20 1.22
CA GLN A 224 -0.21 -11.88 1.57
C GLN A 224 0.17 -10.77 0.56
N GLU A 225 -0.10 -9.53 0.92
CA GLU A 225 0.01 -8.32 0.12
C GLU A 225 1.38 -7.63 0.19
N ASP A 226 1.71 -6.80 -0.80
CA ASP A 226 2.98 -6.05 -0.78
C ASP A 226 2.90 -4.72 -0.02
N ILE A 227 1.71 -4.30 0.45
CA ILE A 227 1.42 -3.02 1.13
C ILE A 227 1.95 -1.78 0.38
N GLY A 228 2.12 -1.88 -0.94
CA GLY A 228 2.75 -0.85 -1.75
C GLY A 228 4.27 -0.77 -1.57
N LEU A 229 4.89 -1.64 -0.78
CA LEU A 229 6.34 -1.68 -0.62
C LEU A 229 6.99 -2.25 -1.87
N PRO A 230 7.75 -1.44 -2.61
CA PRO A 230 8.10 -1.85 -3.96
C PRO A 230 9.16 -2.99 -4.01
N GLN A 231 10.06 -3.04 -3.04
CA GLN A 231 10.99 -4.16 -2.80
C GLN A 231 10.25 -5.47 -2.46
N LEU A 232 9.16 -5.38 -1.70
CA LEU A 232 8.34 -6.53 -1.31
C LEU A 232 7.58 -7.07 -2.52
N ARG A 233 7.01 -6.19 -3.34
CA ARG A 233 6.40 -6.51 -4.63
C ARG A 233 7.35 -7.29 -5.53
N LYS A 234 8.58 -6.80 -5.71
CA LYS A 234 9.63 -7.48 -6.48
C LYS A 234 9.93 -8.87 -5.94
N ALA A 235 10.07 -9.01 -4.62
CA ALA A 235 10.34 -10.30 -3.97
C ALA A 235 9.22 -11.31 -4.19
N LYS A 236 7.95 -10.87 -4.09
CA LYS A 236 6.77 -11.71 -4.31
C LYS A 236 6.62 -12.12 -5.77
N LEU A 237 6.73 -11.19 -6.71
CA LEU A 237 6.68 -11.49 -8.15
C LEU A 237 7.80 -12.42 -8.60
N ALA A 238 9.01 -12.29 -8.04
CA ALA A 238 10.15 -13.14 -8.39
C ALA A 238 9.97 -14.62 -8.05
N LEU A 239 8.95 -14.98 -7.25
CA LEU A 239 8.59 -16.36 -6.92
C LEU A 239 7.43 -16.89 -7.78
N ASN A 240 7.08 -16.20 -8.87
CA ASN A 240 6.12 -16.65 -9.88
C ASN A 240 4.74 -17.00 -9.30
N PRO A 241 4.02 -16.03 -8.69
CA PRO A 241 2.63 -16.25 -8.26
C PRO A 241 1.77 -16.72 -9.43
N LEU A 242 0.74 -17.52 -9.14
CA LEU A 242 -0.31 -17.87 -10.10
C LEU A 242 -1.05 -16.61 -10.56
N TYR A 243 -1.40 -15.75 -9.60
CA TYR A 243 -2.05 -14.47 -9.82
C TYR A 243 -1.94 -13.59 -8.55
N LYS A 244 -2.23 -12.30 -8.71
CA LYS A 244 -2.45 -11.37 -7.60
C LYS A 244 -3.97 -11.23 -7.39
N GLU A 245 -4.51 -11.74 -6.28
CA GLU A 245 -5.93 -11.67 -5.96
C GLU A 245 -6.30 -10.23 -5.60
N LYS A 246 -7.15 -9.61 -6.43
CA LYS A 246 -7.53 -8.21 -6.28
C LYS A 246 -8.36 -7.99 -5.02
N LYS A 247 -7.96 -7.00 -4.23
CA LYS A 247 -8.76 -6.48 -3.12
C LYS A 247 -9.31 -5.11 -3.44
N TYR A 248 -10.38 -4.77 -2.74
CA TYR A 248 -11.09 -3.52 -2.91
C TYR A 248 -11.48 -2.96 -1.56
N ALA A 249 -11.72 -1.66 -1.53
CA ALA A 249 -12.33 -0.98 -0.43
C ALA A 249 -13.73 -0.47 -0.80
N CYS A 250 -14.58 -0.30 0.20
CA CYS A 250 -15.92 0.26 0.08
C CYS A 250 -16.01 1.54 0.92
N ILE A 251 -16.46 2.62 0.28
CA ILE A 251 -16.68 3.94 0.88
C ILE A 251 -18.18 4.24 0.83
N PHE A 252 -18.71 4.79 1.93
CA PHE A 252 -20.10 5.20 2.06
C PHE A 252 -20.30 6.72 2.05
N ASP A 253 -19.26 7.51 2.33
CA ASP A 253 -19.36 8.96 2.43
C ASP A 253 -19.80 9.60 1.12
N SER A 254 -21.00 10.19 1.13
CA SER A 254 -21.64 10.73 -0.08
C SER A 254 -20.84 11.88 -0.71
N LYS A 255 -20.09 12.65 0.08
CA LYS A 255 -19.25 13.74 -0.43
C LYS A 255 -18.04 13.21 -1.17
N THR A 256 -17.35 12.22 -0.62
CA THR A 256 -16.23 11.52 -1.27
C THR A 256 -16.69 10.89 -2.58
N ILE A 257 -17.86 10.25 -2.60
CA ILE A 257 -18.43 9.66 -3.82
C ILE A 257 -18.68 10.72 -4.90
N GLN A 258 -19.26 11.87 -4.53
CA GLN A 258 -19.51 12.96 -5.48
C GLN A 258 -18.20 13.58 -6.00
N LEU A 259 -17.20 13.75 -5.14
CA LEU A 259 -15.88 14.25 -5.54
C LEU A 259 -15.16 13.27 -6.47
N TYR A 260 -15.27 11.97 -6.22
CA TYR A 260 -14.74 10.91 -7.09
C TYR A 260 -15.37 10.98 -8.49
N ASN A 261 -16.70 11.09 -8.56
CA ASN A 261 -17.39 11.21 -9.85
C ASN A 261 -17.04 12.51 -10.58
N LEU A 262 -16.97 13.64 -9.86
CA LEU A 262 -16.55 14.91 -10.44
C LEU A 262 -15.11 14.85 -11.00
N TYR A 263 -14.21 14.11 -10.34
CA TYR A 263 -12.87 13.84 -10.85
C TYR A 263 -12.93 13.07 -12.18
N LEU A 264 -13.62 11.93 -12.20
CA LEU A 264 -13.73 11.09 -13.40
C LEU A 264 -14.39 11.82 -14.59
N GLU A 265 -15.32 12.73 -14.34
CA GLU A 265 -15.94 13.56 -15.38
C GLU A 265 -14.99 14.63 -15.95
N SER A 266 -13.89 14.93 -15.27
CA SER A 266 -13.06 16.10 -15.54
C SER A 266 -11.65 15.78 -16.02
N PHE A 267 -11.16 14.56 -15.80
CA PHE A 267 -9.80 14.15 -16.11
C PHE A 267 -9.79 12.78 -16.81
N ASP A 268 -8.80 12.56 -17.66
CA ASP A 268 -8.64 11.32 -18.45
C ASP A 268 -7.72 10.29 -17.77
N ASP A 269 -7.44 10.46 -16.46
CA ASP A 269 -6.62 9.52 -15.69
C ASP A 269 -7.29 8.14 -15.61
N SER A 270 -6.50 7.07 -15.50
CA SER A 270 -7.08 5.73 -15.43
C SER A 270 -7.88 5.51 -14.15
N LYS A 271 -8.88 4.64 -14.19
CA LYS A 271 -9.66 4.27 -13.00
C LYS A 271 -8.77 3.78 -11.86
N ASN A 272 -7.70 3.02 -12.16
CA ASN A 272 -6.78 2.53 -11.12
C ASN A 272 -6.07 3.68 -10.40
N TYR A 273 -5.62 4.70 -11.14
CA TYR A 273 -5.00 5.88 -10.54
C TYR A 273 -6.00 6.68 -9.71
N VAL A 274 -7.22 6.87 -10.20
CA VAL A 274 -8.25 7.60 -9.45
C VAL A 274 -8.64 6.84 -8.18
N ASP A 275 -8.82 5.51 -8.24
CA ASP A 275 -9.03 4.67 -7.07
C ASP A 275 -7.88 4.83 -6.06
N PHE A 276 -6.62 4.75 -6.52
CA PHE A 276 -5.44 4.97 -5.68
C PHE A 276 -5.39 6.37 -5.07
N PHE A 277 -5.73 7.41 -5.83
CA PHE A 277 -5.78 8.78 -5.31
C PHE A 277 -6.80 8.88 -4.18
N PHE A 278 -8.00 8.34 -4.36
CA PHE A 278 -9.06 8.43 -3.35
C PHE A 278 -8.83 7.55 -2.11
N LEU A 279 -8.06 6.46 -2.24
CA LEU A 279 -7.68 5.61 -1.10
C LEU A 279 -6.46 6.16 -0.34
N HIS A 280 -5.42 6.57 -1.06
CA HIS A 280 -4.08 6.74 -0.48
C HIS A 280 -3.59 8.19 -0.46
N ILE A 281 -4.21 9.11 -1.22
CA ILE A 281 -3.78 10.53 -1.33
C ILE A 281 -4.83 11.49 -0.77
N TYR A 282 -6.08 11.29 -1.14
CA TYR A 282 -7.23 12.12 -0.83
C TYR A 282 -7.53 12.15 0.67
N ARG A 283 -8.00 13.30 1.15
CA ARG A 283 -8.64 13.44 2.46
C ARG A 283 -9.79 14.45 2.34
N LEU A 284 -11.00 14.07 2.77
CA LEU A 284 -12.19 14.93 2.68
C LEU A 284 -11.98 16.31 3.34
N ARG A 285 -11.34 16.34 4.53
CA ARG A 285 -10.99 17.58 5.25
C ARG A 285 -10.08 18.55 4.48
N ARG A 286 -9.50 18.13 3.35
CA ARG A 286 -8.65 18.93 2.47
C ARG A 286 -9.26 19.13 1.08
N ALA A 287 -10.53 18.77 0.88
CA ALA A 287 -11.30 19.15 -0.30
C ALA A 287 -12.00 20.48 -0.05
N VAL A 288 -12.00 21.36 -1.06
CA VAL A 288 -12.78 22.60 -1.06
C VAL A 288 -13.74 22.54 -2.24
N TYR A 289 -15.02 22.74 -2.00
CA TYR A 289 -16.05 22.54 -3.01
C TYR A 289 -17.22 23.52 -2.89
N ILE A 290 -17.99 23.59 -3.97
CA ILE A 290 -19.28 24.28 -4.07
C ILE A 290 -20.38 23.28 -4.37
N GLU A 291 -21.45 23.37 -3.60
CA GLU A 291 -22.68 22.59 -3.80
C GLU A 291 -23.77 23.44 -4.49
N ARG A 292 -24.51 22.81 -5.39
CA ARG A 292 -25.76 23.31 -5.99
C ARG A 292 -26.74 22.14 -6.05
N ASP A 293 -27.98 22.34 -5.61
CA ASP A 293 -29.03 21.31 -5.62
C ASP A 293 -28.59 19.98 -4.98
N ASN A 294 -27.91 20.06 -3.82
CA ASN A 294 -27.31 18.92 -3.10
C ASN A 294 -26.29 18.11 -3.91
N ARG A 295 -25.66 18.73 -4.93
CA ARG A 295 -24.58 18.15 -5.73
C ARG A 295 -23.33 18.99 -5.65
N ILE A 296 -22.17 18.36 -5.45
CA ILE A 296 -20.87 19.00 -5.60
C ILE A 296 -20.63 19.22 -7.10
N VAL A 297 -20.55 20.49 -7.51
CA VAL A 297 -20.45 20.88 -8.94
C VAL A 297 -19.11 21.50 -9.30
N SER A 298 -18.34 21.93 -8.32
CA SER A 298 -17.01 22.54 -8.50
C SER A 298 -16.17 22.23 -7.27
N ALA A 299 -14.94 21.75 -7.45
CA ALA A 299 -14.09 21.35 -6.33
C ALA A 299 -12.59 21.44 -6.68
N LEU A 300 -11.77 21.47 -5.64
CA LEU A 300 -10.34 21.20 -5.69
C LEU A 300 -9.91 20.42 -4.45
N HIS A 301 -8.70 19.87 -4.51
CA HIS A 301 -8.10 19.12 -3.41
C HIS A 301 -6.75 19.72 -3.02
N ILE A 302 -6.43 19.71 -1.73
CA ILE A 302 -5.18 20.24 -1.20
C ILE A 302 -4.30 19.09 -0.70
N LEU A 303 -3.14 18.93 -1.31
CA LEU A 303 -2.06 18.08 -0.81
C LEU A 303 -1.11 18.92 0.04
N MET A 304 -0.67 18.40 1.18
CA MET A 304 0.33 19.08 2.00
C MET A 304 1.71 18.56 1.62
N LYS A 305 2.57 19.45 1.14
CA LYS A 305 3.98 19.16 0.86
C LYS A 305 4.85 19.88 1.88
N LYS A 306 6.09 19.43 2.06
CA LYS A 306 7.11 20.16 2.82
C LYS A 306 8.00 20.93 1.86
N PHE A 307 8.20 22.21 2.12
CA PHE A 307 9.05 23.09 1.34
C PHE A 307 10.17 23.62 2.23
N VAL A 308 11.41 23.56 1.76
CA VAL A 308 12.57 24.14 2.43
C VAL A 308 12.89 25.45 1.77
N PHE A 309 13.10 26.49 2.58
CA PHE A 309 13.67 27.76 2.15
C PHE A 309 14.63 28.30 3.21
N ASN A 310 15.87 28.64 2.83
CA ASN A 310 16.89 29.13 3.76
C ASN A 310 17.05 28.25 5.01
N ALA A 311 17.15 26.93 4.81
CA ALA A 311 17.23 25.90 5.84
C ALA A 311 16.03 25.81 6.81
N GLN A 312 14.93 26.53 6.55
CA GLN A 312 13.67 26.40 7.28
C GLN A 312 12.67 25.54 6.52
N ILE A 313 11.91 24.72 7.23
CA ILE A 313 10.88 23.85 6.66
C ILE A 313 9.50 24.49 6.86
N PHE A 314 8.75 24.62 5.77
CA PHE A 314 7.40 25.16 5.73
C PHE A 314 6.42 24.11 5.19
N ASP A 315 5.19 24.14 5.69
CA ASP A 315 4.09 23.45 5.06
C ASP A 315 3.61 24.22 3.82
N LEU A 316 3.54 23.50 2.70
CA LEU A 316 3.13 24.02 1.40
C LEU A 316 1.83 23.35 0.94
N PRO A 317 0.68 24.02 1.11
CA PRO A 317 -0.56 23.66 0.43
C PRO A 317 -0.35 23.59 -1.08
N PHE A 318 -0.70 22.45 -1.68
CA PHE A 318 -0.55 22.18 -3.10
C PHE A 318 -1.90 21.82 -3.71
N VAL A 319 -2.44 22.69 -4.56
CA VAL A 319 -3.74 22.48 -5.22
C VAL A 319 -3.60 21.45 -6.33
N VAL A 320 -4.48 20.46 -6.32
CA VAL A 320 -4.62 19.44 -7.36
C VAL A 320 -6.08 19.25 -7.73
N ALA A 321 -6.31 18.68 -8.91
CA ALA A 321 -7.61 18.23 -9.39
C ALA A 321 -8.72 19.30 -9.26
N ALA A 322 -8.38 20.55 -9.59
CA ALA A 322 -9.34 21.64 -9.65
C ALA A 322 -10.27 21.44 -10.85
N SER A 323 -11.55 21.16 -10.60
CA SER A 323 -12.51 20.80 -11.63
C SER A 323 -13.89 21.41 -11.41
N THR A 324 -14.66 21.53 -12.49
CA THR A 324 -16.06 22.00 -12.47
C THR A 324 -16.83 21.20 -13.49
N SER A 325 -17.97 20.63 -13.06
CA SER A 325 -18.85 19.83 -13.90
C SER A 325 -19.24 20.62 -15.14
N ALA A 326 -19.30 19.94 -16.30
CA ALA A 326 -19.46 20.58 -17.60
C ALA A 326 -20.67 21.53 -17.66
N ASN A 327 -21.79 21.15 -17.05
CA ASN A 327 -23.04 21.90 -17.02
C ASN A 327 -22.98 23.18 -16.16
N TYR A 328 -21.97 23.29 -15.29
CA TYR A 328 -21.80 24.40 -14.35
C TYR A 328 -20.58 25.28 -14.68
N ARG A 329 -19.89 25.02 -15.79
CA ARG A 329 -18.76 25.82 -16.26
C ARG A 329 -19.21 27.23 -16.68
N ARG A 330 -18.27 28.18 -16.65
CA ARG A 330 -18.48 29.60 -17.01
C ARG A 330 -19.45 30.37 -16.11
N GLN A 331 -19.80 29.84 -14.94
CA GLN A 331 -20.63 30.51 -13.94
C GLN A 331 -19.81 31.12 -12.79
N GLY A 332 -18.47 31.16 -12.90
CA GLY A 332 -17.58 31.70 -11.88
C GLY A 332 -17.33 30.79 -10.67
N LEU A 333 -17.89 29.57 -10.63
CA LEU A 333 -17.81 28.68 -9.46
C LEU A 333 -16.39 28.30 -9.06
N MET A 334 -15.50 28.01 -10.01
CA MET A 334 -14.09 27.73 -9.68
C MET A 334 -13.41 28.95 -9.05
N ARG A 335 -13.80 30.18 -9.42
CA ARG A 335 -13.29 31.39 -8.75
C ARG A 335 -13.75 31.46 -7.29
N GLU A 336 -14.98 31.04 -7.02
CA GLU A 336 -15.51 30.91 -5.65
C GLU A 336 -14.73 29.86 -4.85
N VAL A 337 -14.48 28.68 -5.43
CA VAL A 337 -13.66 27.60 -4.82
C VAL A 337 -12.25 28.10 -4.47
N MET A 338 -11.57 28.75 -5.42
CA MET A 338 -10.22 29.30 -5.19
C MET A 338 -10.24 30.38 -4.10
N SER A 339 -11.22 31.29 -4.12
CA SER A 339 -11.35 32.35 -3.10
C SER A 339 -11.55 31.76 -1.71
N LYS A 340 -12.45 30.77 -1.56
CA LYS A 340 -12.65 30.02 -0.32
C LYS A 340 -11.37 29.32 0.13
N THR A 341 -10.62 28.75 -0.80
CA THR A 341 -9.34 28.09 -0.54
C THR A 341 -8.32 29.06 0.03
N PHE A 342 -8.09 30.21 -0.63
CA PHE A 342 -7.11 31.19 -0.14
C PHE A 342 -7.49 31.76 1.22
N TYR A 343 -8.77 32.07 1.43
CA TYR A 343 -9.25 32.52 2.74
C TYR A 343 -8.96 31.47 3.81
N ALA A 344 -9.34 30.21 3.58
CA ALA A 344 -9.09 29.13 4.53
C ALA A 344 -7.61 28.86 4.78
N MET A 345 -6.75 28.98 3.76
CA MET A 345 -5.30 28.80 3.93
C MET A 345 -4.67 29.97 4.70
N ARG A 346 -5.11 31.20 4.44
CA ARG A 346 -4.66 32.39 5.15
C ARG A 346 -5.04 32.36 6.63
N GLU A 347 -6.27 31.97 6.95
CA GLU A 347 -6.74 31.82 8.34
C GLU A 347 -5.93 30.77 9.12
N LYS A 348 -5.44 29.73 8.42
CA LYS A 348 -4.53 28.72 8.99
C LYS A 348 -3.06 29.16 9.05
N GLY A 349 -2.75 30.38 8.63
CA GLY A 349 -1.40 30.95 8.68
C GLY A 349 -0.45 30.49 7.56
N TYR A 350 -0.95 29.89 6.48
CA TYR A 350 -0.09 29.50 5.36
C TYR A 350 0.29 30.72 4.52
N CYS A 351 1.60 30.91 4.31
CA CYS A 351 2.13 32.03 3.52
C CYS A 351 2.23 31.72 2.02
N LEU A 352 2.27 30.44 1.64
CA LEU A 352 2.46 29.99 0.26
C LEU A 352 1.38 29.00 -0.13
N ILE A 353 0.99 29.03 -1.40
CA ILE A 353 0.17 28.01 -2.05
C ILE A 353 0.77 27.73 -3.42
N SER A 354 0.85 26.46 -3.79
CA SER A 354 1.45 26.04 -5.06
C SER A 354 0.50 25.13 -5.83
N LEU A 355 0.73 25.01 -7.14
CA LEU A 355 -0.01 24.11 -8.01
C LEU A 355 0.79 23.81 -9.27
N TYR A 356 0.37 22.78 -10.01
CA TYR A 356 0.82 22.54 -11.37
C TYR A 356 -0.32 22.91 -12.34
N PRO A 357 -0.24 24.06 -13.04
CA PRO A 357 -1.39 24.58 -13.77
C PRO A 357 -1.55 23.91 -15.13
N ALA A 358 -2.72 23.32 -15.39
CA ALA A 358 -3.10 22.92 -16.75
C ALA A 358 -3.27 24.13 -17.68
N ASN A 359 -3.75 25.27 -17.13
CA ASN A 359 -3.82 26.55 -17.82
C ASN A 359 -3.21 27.65 -16.93
N PRO A 360 -1.92 28.01 -17.14
CA PRO A 360 -1.24 29.02 -16.32
C PRO A 360 -1.95 30.37 -16.29
N GLN A 361 -2.55 30.79 -17.41
CA GLN A 361 -3.18 32.11 -17.54
C GLN A 361 -4.32 32.32 -16.55
N PHE A 362 -5.08 31.26 -16.24
CA PHE A 362 -6.17 31.31 -15.25
C PHE A 362 -5.69 31.70 -13.85
N TYR A 363 -4.46 31.30 -13.49
CA TYR A 363 -3.93 31.49 -12.14
C TYR A 363 -3.21 32.82 -11.95
N LEU A 364 -2.81 33.49 -13.04
CA LEU A 364 -2.16 34.80 -12.99
C LEU A 364 -3.06 35.87 -12.34
N ASP A 365 -4.38 35.81 -12.56
CA ASP A 365 -5.36 36.71 -11.95
C ASP A 365 -5.37 36.64 -10.41
N TYR A 366 -4.88 35.54 -9.82
CA TYR A 366 -4.75 35.38 -8.37
C TYR A 366 -3.34 35.70 -7.85
N GLY A 367 -2.45 36.20 -8.70
CA GLY A 367 -1.07 36.53 -8.34
C GLY A 367 -0.12 35.33 -8.32
N PHE A 368 -0.48 34.18 -8.92
CA PHE A 368 0.49 33.08 -9.06
C PHE A 368 1.63 33.49 -9.97
N VAL A 369 2.84 33.15 -9.55
CA VAL A 369 4.06 33.33 -10.34
C VAL A 369 4.72 31.99 -10.60
N HIS A 370 5.38 31.87 -11.75
CA HIS A 370 6.12 30.69 -12.11
C HIS A 370 7.46 30.64 -11.37
N TYR A 371 7.71 29.59 -10.60
CA TYR A 371 8.92 29.48 -9.75
C TYR A 371 9.77 28.22 -10.00
N ALA A 372 9.38 27.34 -10.91
CA ALA A 372 10.09 26.09 -11.19
C ALA A 372 10.54 26.01 -12.64
N TYR A 373 11.84 25.89 -12.91
CA TYR A 373 12.35 25.73 -14.28
C TYR A 373 12.35 24.26 -14.68
N ASN A 374 11.73 23.95 -15.82
CA ASN A 374 11.84 22.63 -16.45
C ASN A 374 13.09 22.62 -17.33
N ILE A 375 14.02 21.72 -17.02
CA ILE A 375 15.12 21.39 -17.93
C ILE A 375 14.62 20.26 -18.81
N SER A 376 14.56 20.50 -20.13
CA SER A 376 14.38 19.41 -21.07
C SER A 376 15.65 18.55 -21.04
N LEU A 377 15.50 17.29 -20.64
CA LEU A 377 16.56 16.31 -20.76
C LEU A 377 16.84 16.14 -22.26
N LYS A 378 17.93 16.73 -22.76
CA LYS A 378 18.42 16.47 -24.13
C LYS A 378 18.55 14.95 -24.28
N SER A 379 18.21 14.42 -25.46
CA SER A 379 18.17 12.98 -25.75
C SER A 379 19.38 12.23 -25.17
N TYR A 380 19.20 11.63 -24.00
CA TYR A 380 20.17 10.68 -23.50
C TYR A 380 19.95 9.36 -24.25
N PRO A 381 21.01 8.61 -24.59
CA PRO A 381 20.83 7.29 -25.14
C PRO A 381 20.07 6.44 -24.13
N LYS A 382 18.88 5.97 -24.52
CA LYS A 382 18.11 5.00 -23.74
C LYS A 382 18.98 3.76 -23.61
N SER A 383 19.25 3.34 -22.38
CA SER A 383 20.05 2.13 -22.15
C SER A 383 19.16 0.88 -22.29
N PHE A 384 18.05 0.83 -21.56
CA PHE A 384 17.00 -0.18 -21.67
C PHE A 384 15.73 0.31 -20.96
N GLU A 385 14.57 -0.20 -21.40
CA GLU A 385 13.30 -0.02 -20.69
C GLU A 385 13.25 -0.91 -19.45
N CYS A 386 12.70 -0.38 -18.36
CA CYS A 386 12.56 -1.13 -17.12
C CYS A 386 11.22 -0.87 -16.44
N GLY A 387 10.64 -1.95 -15.92
CA GLY A 387 9.44 -1.86 -15.08
C GLY A 387 9.76 -1.27 -13.72
N LEU A 388 8.73 -0.82 -13.00
CA LEU A 388 8.90 -0.25 -11.66
C LEU A 388 9.56 -1.24 -10.70
N GLU A 389 9.28 -2.54 -10.85
CA GLU A 389 9.91 -3.61 -10.07
C GLU A 389 11.44 -3.68 -10.25
N GLN A 390 11.97 -3.05 -11.30
CA GLN A 390 13.39 -2.99 -11.62
C GLN A 390 14.04 -1.65 -11.21
N THR A 391 13.30 -0.53 -11.16
CA THR A 391 13.80 0.83 -10.86
C THR A 391 13.63 1.27 -9.41
N ASN A 392 13.47 0.30 -8.53
CA ASN A 392 12.67 0.46 -7.33
C ASN A 392 13.37 0.95 -6.07
N ASP A 393 14.37 1.80 -6.26
CA ASP A 393 15.25 2.21 -5.19
C ASP A 393 14.89 3.63 -4.75
N SER A 394 13.87 3.73 -3.88
CA SER A 394 13.43 5.01 -3.33
C SER A 394 14.53 5.71 -2.54
N SER A 395 15.43 4.95 -1.92
CA SER A 395 16.61 5.48 -1.22
C SER A 395 17.60 6.10 -2.18
N LEU A 396 17.95 5.40 -3.27
CA LEU A 396 18.79 5.94 -4.34
C LEU A 396 18.18 7.20 -4.96
N LEU A 397 16.88 7.21 -5.27
CA LEU A 397 16.20 8.36 -5.87
C LEU A 397 16.19 9.57 -4.92
N SER A 398 15.90 9.33 -3.63
CA SER A 398 16.00 10.34 -2.57
C SER A 398 17.41 10.91 -2.44
N GLY A 399 18.44 10.03 -2.48
CA GLY A 399 19.84 10.41 -2.45
C GLY A 399 20.28 11.24 -3.66
N MET A 400 19.88 10.82 -4.87
CA MET A 400 20.13 11.56 -6.12
C MET A 400 19.48 12.94 -6.09
N TYR A 401 18.23 13.03 -5.62
CA TYR A 401 17.53 14.31 -5.45
C TYR A 401 18.27 15.22 -4.47
N SER A 402 18.59 14.69 -3.29
CA SER A 402 19.32 15.41 -2.23
C SER A 402 20.67 15.94 -2.72
N ALA A 403 21.41 15.16 -3.51
CA ALA A 403 22.66 15.59 -4.12
C ALA A 403 22.48 16.70 -5.16
N CYS A 404 21.38 16.67 -5.92
CA CYS A 404 21.06 17.68 -6.94
C CYS A 404 20.65 19.02 -6.32
N ILE A 405 19.90 18.98 -5.22
CA ILE A 405 19.32 20.16 -4.56
C ILE A 405 20.21 20.77 -3.47
N LYS A 406 21.36 20.17 -3.14
CA LYS A 406 22.24 20.60 -2.03
C LYS A 406 22.65 22.07 -2.08
N ASP A 407 22.80 22.64 -3.29
CA ASP A 407 23.26 24.01 -3.52
C ASP A 407 22.09 24.98 -3.73
N TYR A 408 20.84 24.53 -3.57
CA TYR A 408 19.64 25.35 -3.73
C TYR A 408 19.07 25.78 -2.39
N GLU A 409 18.75 27.07 -2.28
CA GLU A 409 18.14 27.64 -1.08
C GLU A 409 16.66 27.25 -0.92
N GLY A 410 15.97 26.87 -2.00
CA GLY A 410 14.53 26.58 -2.05
C GLY A 410 14.18 25.28 -2.78
N TYR A 411 13.50 24.35 -2.12
CA TYR A 411 13.09 23.06 -2.73
C TYR A 411 11.94 22.37 -2.00
N VAL A 412 11.24 21.46 -2.68
CA VAL A 412 10.21 20.61 -2.08
C VAL A 412 10.86 19.33 -1.58
N VAL A 413 10.60 18.92 -0.34
CA VAL A 413 11.14 17.67 0.21
C VAL A 413 10.61 16.47 -0.58
N ARG A 414 11.53 15.62 -1.04
CA ARG A 414 11.24 14.35 -1.73
C ARG A 414 12.09 13.26 -1.09
N ASP A 415 11.59 12.73 0.02
CA ASP A 415 12.20 11.63 0.76
C ASP A 415 11.83 10.26 0.15
N GLU A 416 12.26 9.18 0.79
CA GLU A 416 11.95 7.83 0.33
C GLU A 416 10.45 7.53 0.31
N LYS A 417 9.69 8.10 1.26
CA LYS A 417 8.23 7.96 1.33
C LYS A 417 7.56 8.65 0.15
N TYR A 418 8.03 9.85 -0.22
CA TYR A 418 7.58 10.54 -1.43
C TYR A 418 7.80 9.66 -2.67
N TYR A 419 9.01 9.14 -2.86
CA TYR A 419 9.33 8.35 -4.05
C TYR A 419 8.54 7.04 -4.07
N THR A 420 8.42 6.34 -2.95
CA THR A 420 7.58 5.14 -2.85
C THR A 420 6.15 5.42 -3.29
N LYS A 421 5.53 6.49 -2.76
CA LYS A 421 4.15 6.85 -3.09
C LYS A 421 4.00 7.29 -4.55
N TYR A 422 4.94 8.09 -5.06
CA TYR A 422 4.95 8.57 -6.43
C TYR A 422 5.11 7.41 -7.44
N LEU A 423 6.02 6.49 -7.18
CA LEU A 423 6.22 5.31 -8.01
C LEU A 423 4.97 4.41 -8.01
N ASN A 424 4.34 4.21 -6.85
CA ASN A 424 3.07 3.48 -6.78
C ASN A 424 1.92 4.17 -7.50
N SER A 425 1.86 5.50 -7.52
CA SER A 425 0.84 6.21 -8.29
C SER A 425 1.05 6.01 -9.79
N MET A 426 2.30 6.12 -10.26
CA MET A 426 2.65 5.90 -11.67
C MET A 426 2.39 4.45 -12.12
N TRP A 427 2.57 3.48 -11.22
CA TRP A 427 2.25 2.08 -11.48
C TRP A 427 0.79 1.84 -11.85
N GLN A 428 -0.14 2.62 -11.28
CA GLN A 428 -1.57 2.42 -11.52
C GLN A 428 -1.95 2.64 -12.99
N ASP A 429 -1.23 3.55 -13.66
CA ASP A 429 -1.38 3.86 -15.08
C ASP A 429 -0.46 3.02 -15.98
N GLY A 430 0.28 2.05 -15.42
CA GLY A 430 1.20 1.20 -16.17
C GLY A 430 2.39 1.96 -16.76
N ILE A 431 2.78 3.08 -16.14
CA ILE A 431 3.89 3.90 -16.62
C ILE A 431 5.21 3.13 -16.45
N VAL A 432 5.95 3.03 -17.55
CA VAL A 432 7.27 2.39 -17.62
C VAL A 432 8.36 3.45 -17.36
N PHE A 433 9.46 3.04 -16.75
CA PHE A 433 10.60 3.90 -16.47
C PHE A 433 11.78 3.55 -17.39
N GLU A 434 12.62 4.54 -17.67
CA GLU A 434 13.83 4.34 -18.47
C GLU A 434 15.05 4.73 -17.64
N LEU A 435 16.05 3.84 -17.58
CA LEU A 435 17.32 4.18 -16.95
C LEU A 435 18.14 5.02 -17.93
N ILE A 436 18.31 6.29 -17.57
CA ILE A 436 19.17 7.21 -18.28
C ILE A 436 20.59 7.06 -17.73
N LYS A 437 21.50 6.50 -18.54
CA LYS A 437 22.92 6.51 -18.22
C LYS A 437 23.50 7.86 -18.63
N LYS A 438 24.11 8.56 -17.68
CA LYS A 438 24.98 9.70 -17.97
C LYS A 438 26.34 9.12 -18.40
N ASP A 439 26.77 9.42 -19.62
CA ASP A 439 28.13 9.13 -20.07
C ASP A 439 29.17 9.92 -19.27
#